data_AF-A0A3C1KRP2-F1
#
_entry.id   AF-A0A3C1KRP2-F1
#
_cell.length_a   1.000
_cell.length_b   1.000
_cell.length_c   1.000
_cell.angle_alpha   90.00
_cell.angle_beta   90.00
_cell.angle_gamma   90.00
#
_symmetry.space_group_name_H-M   'P 1'
#
loop_
_entity.id
_entity.type
_entity.pdbx_description
1 polymer ?
#
loop_
_entity_poly.entity_id
_entity_poly.type
_entity_poly.pdbx_seq_one_letter_code
_entity_poly.pdbx_strand_id
1 'polypeptide(L)'
;MRENFASGGVIDNPRSPEDHYHNARLQELGGDYAAARRSYISYFRSDLPLLDPHLRFLAFLKVQEGTAGARETYTTLMAGKEDGMPAYVRLLLLEAPQRVLALENHAGQHPDFAPVYYHLSEDLSARRLGFQTLADKRAERRYLQQFQAADEAGGLLKYMIDQALVEQWRNDASERLQALHALGDGTLENPVSLSFAINNAGYTAQVAIAEPALEVLWNLQGSPEPRSTGDSGGINPQTGKPTPKLFFNLPAGQPDSKIEVRYRDLRGSLQGPYSFEFKGRKQSEDANQRVLESTTTSWVSFRDYDGKRLLYFTHLMSYRGSIEKIQYGLNAAQPSRNFRFPPWRKPGLAPIDAKTPAYITVPRSTRYVTVQLTYKNGEKSTVQRFDYPG
;
A
#
# COMPACT_ATOMS: atom_id res chain seq x y z
N MET A 1 -59.56 -17.33 -12.89
CA MET A 1 -59.40 -16.05 -13.60
C MET A 1 -58.34 -16.32 -14.66
N ARG A 2 -58.71 -16.40 -15.94
CA ARG A 2 -57.81 -16.84 -17.03
C ARG A 2 -56.92 -15.66 -17.45
N GLU A 3 -55.61 -15.83 -17.42
CA GLU A 3 -54.65 -14.84 -17.91
C GLU A 3 -54.70 -14.79 -19.44
N ASN A 4 -54.97 -13.59 -19.97
CA ASN A 4 -54.93 -13.30 -21.40
C ASN A 4 -53.52 -12.77 -21.73
N PHE A 5 -52.64 -13.66 -22.16
CA PHE A 5 -51.36 -13.28 -22.76
C PHE A 5 -51.54 -13.12 -24.27
N ALA A 6 -51.05 -12.02 -24.86
CA ALA A 6 -50.87 -11.95 -26.31
C ALA A 6 -49.63 -12.75 -26.76
N SER A 7 -49.51 -12.92 -28.08
CA SER A 7 -48.37 -13.53 -28.75
C SER A 7 -47.05 -12.97 -28.21
N GLY A 8 -46.26 -13.81 -27.52
CA GLY A 8 -44.95 -13.45 -26.97
C GLY A 8 -44.89 -13.29 -25.45
N GLY A 9 -45.96 -13.57 -24.70
CA GLY A 9 -45.95 -13.60 -23.23
C GLY A 9 -46.17 -12.23 -22.54
N VAL A 10 -46.49 -11.21 -23.32
CA VAL A 10 -46.88 -9.87 -22.84
C VAL A 10 -48.31 -9.92 -22.28
N ILE A 11 -48.52 -9.28 -21.14
CA ILE A 11 -49.82 -9.15 -20.47
C ILE A 11 -50.62 -8.04 -21.18
N ASP A 12 -51.79 -8.36 -21.72
CA ASP A 12 -52.59 -7.44 -22.54
C ASP A 12 -53.19 -6.25 -21.77
N ASN A 13 -53.49 -6.46 -20.48
CA ASN A 13 -54.10 -5.45 -19.61
C ASN A 13 -53.39 -5.43 -18.26
N PRO A 14 -52.14 -4.92 -18.20
CA PRO A 14 -51.35 -4.89 -16.97
C PRO A 14 -52.02 -3.96 -15.95
N ARG A 15 -52.20 -4.44 -14.72
CA ARG A 15 -52.90 -3.72 -13.64
C ARG A 15 -52.02 -3.46 -12.43
N SER A 16 -51.00 -4.30 -12.23
CA SER A 16 -50.08 -4.15 -11.11
C SER A 16 -48.72 -3.59 -11.57
N PRO A 17 -47.91 -3.05 -10.65
CA PRO A 17 -46.52 -2.69 -10.94
C PRO A 17 -45.75 -3.89 -11.52
N GLU A 18 -45.94 -5.09 -10.97
CA GLU A 18 -45.26 -6.31 -11.41
C GLU A 18 -45.63 -6.64 -12.86
N ASP A 19 -46.90 -6.51 -13.26
CA ASP A 19 -47.33 -6.71 -14.65
C ASP A 19 -46.62 -5.73 -15.60
N HIS A 20 -46.53 -4.45 -15.20
CA HIS A 20 -45.87 -3.43 -15.99
C HIS A 20 -44.36 -3.69 -16.10
N TYR A 21 -43.71 -4.12 -15.02
CA TYR A 21 -42.29 -4.47 -15.05
C TYR A 21 -42.02 -5.72 -15.90
N HIS A 22 -42.84 -6.77 -15.76
CA HIS A 22 -42.78 -7.98 -16.59
C HIS A 22 -42.88 -7.64 -18.09
N ASN A 23 -43.88 -6.84 -18.47
CA ASN A 23 -44.04 -6.39 -19.85
C ASN A 23 -42.82 -5.59 -20.33
N ALA A 24 -42.30 -4.69 -19.50
CA ALA A 24 -41.11 -3.91 -19.84
C ALA A 24 -39.91 -4.81 -20.15
N ARG A 25 -39.70 -5.87 -19.35
CA ARG A 25 -38.61 -6.83 -19.52
C ARG A 25 -38.75 -7.65 -20.80
N LEU A 26 -39.93 -8.19 -21.08
CA LEU A 26 -40.16 -8.97 -22.29
C LEU A 26 -39.99 -8.12 -23.55
N GLN A 27 -40.52 -6.89 -23.54
CA GLN A 27 -40.41 -5.96 -24.67
C GLN A 27 -38.97 -5.51 -24.90
N GLU A 28 -38.21 -5.25 -23.83
CA GLU A 28 -36.78 -4.92 -23.90
C GLU A 28 -35.98 -6.07 -24.53
N LEU A 29 -36.20 -7.31 -24.08
CA LEU A 29 -35.54 -8.49 -24.62
C LEU A 29 -35.96 -8.80 -26.06
N GLY A 30 -37.21 -8.49 -26.42
CA GLY A 30 -37.75 -8.62 -27.77
C GLY A 30 -37.34 -7.49 -28.73
N GLY A 31 -36.64 -6.46 -28.25
CA GLY A 31 -36.18 -5.32 -29.06
C GLY A 31 -37.25 -4.24 -29.33
N ASP A 32 -38.45 -4.36 -28.78
CA ASP A 32 -39.47 -3.30 -28.84
C ASP A 32 -39.22 -2.25 -27.74
N TYR A 33 -38.17 -1.45 -27.95
CA TYR A 33 -37.73 -0.45 -26.99
C TYR A 33 -38.77 0.65 -26.73
N ALA A 34 -39.62 0.96 -27.71
CA ALA A 34 -40.68 1.94 -27.55
C ALA A 34 -41.77 1.44 -26.60
N ALA A 35 -42.19 0.18 -26.74
CA ALA A 35 -43.11 -0.45 -25.81
C ALA A 35 -42.48 -0.63 -24.42
N ALA A 36 -41.24 -1.12 -24.37
CA ALA A 36 -40.51 -1.32 -23.11
C ALA A 36 -40.45 -0.02 -22.29
N ARG A 37 -40.11 1.11 -22.94
CA ARG A 37 -40.09 2.43 -22.29
C ARG A 37 -41.45 2.81 -21.71
N ARG A 38 -42.55 2.63 -22.44
CA ARG A 38 -43.91 2.93 -21.92
C ARG A 38 -44.26 2.06 -20.71
N SER A 39 -43.88 0.79 -20.73
CA SER A 39 -44.09 -0.15 -19.63
C SER A 39 -43.27 0.23 -18.39
N TYR A 40 -42.00 0.59 -18.53
CA TYR A 40 -41.17 1.13 -17.45
C TYR A 40 -41.78 2.40 -16.83
N ILE A 41 -42.21 3.36 -17.65
CA ILE A 41 -42.84 4.59 -17.16
C ILE A 41 -44.11 4.29 -16.36
N SER A 42 -44.89 3.30 -16.81
CA SER A 42 -46.10 2.86 -16.11
C SER A 42 -45.77 2.21 -14.77
N TYR A 43 -44.73 1.37 -14.72
CA TYR A 43 -44.21 0.79 -13.47
C TYR A 43 -43.86 1.88 -12.45
N PHE A 44 -43.12 2.91 -12.86
CA PHE A 44 -42.64 3.97 -11.95
C PHE A 44 -43.74 4.86 -11.38
N ARG A 45 -45.00 4.77 -11.84
CA ARG A 45 -46.12 5.50 -11.22
C ARG A 45 -46.40 5.06 -9.78
N SER A 46 -46.07 3.80 -9.46
CA SER A 46 -46.38 3.18 -8.16
C SER A 46 -45.37 3.51 -7.05
N ASP A 47 -44.26 4.17 -7.40
CA ASP A 47 -43.23 4.66 -6.47
C ASP A 47 -42.69 3.63 -5.47
N LEU A 48 -42.56 2.38 -5.91
CA LEU A 48 -42.05 1.30 -5.06
C LEU A 48 -40.59 1.55 -4.68
N PRO A 49 -40.17 1.22 -3.45
CA PRO A 49 -38.81 1.41 -2.97
C PRO A 49 -37.87 0.29 -3.49
N LEU A 50 -37.88 0.02 -4.80
CA LEU A 50 -37.13 -1.06 -5.42
C LEU A 50 -36.13 -0.49 -6.42
N LEU A 51 -34.84 -0.73 -6.19
CA LEU A 51 -33.73 -0.10 -6.90
C LEU A 51 -33.47 -0.71 -8.27
N ASP A 52 -33.57 -2.02 -8.42
CA ASP A 52 -33.19 -2.76 -9.62
C ASP A 52 -33.99 -2.36 -10.88
N PRO A 53 -35.32 -2.11 -10.84
CA PRO A 53 -36.03 -1.48 -11.95
C PRO A 53 -35.45 -0.15 -12.41
N HIS A 54 -35.04 0.71 -11.47
CA HIS A 54 -34.41 1.98 -11.81
C HIS A 54 -33.04 1.80 -12.44
N LEU A 55 -32.20 0.90 -11.90
CA LEU A 55 -30.87 0.61 -12.46
C LEU A 55 -30.99 0.04 -13.88
N ARG A 56 -31.93 -0.88 -14.09
CA ARG A 56 -32.17 -1.48 -15.41
C ARG A 56 -32.70 -0.46 -16.40
N PHE A 57 -33.68 0.36 -16.01
CA PHE A 57 -34.17 1.45 -16.86
C PHE A 57 -33.06 2.44 -17.20
N LEU A 58 -32.17 2.75 -16.25
CA LEU A 58 -31.02 3.61 -16.50
C LEU A 58 -30.04 2.98 -17.50
N ALA A 59 -29.75 1.68 -17.38
CA ALA A 59 -28.92 0.96 -18.36
C ALA A 59 -29.57 0.97 -19.76
N PHE A 60 -30.89 0.73 -19.83
CA PHE A 60 -31.68 0.85 -21.05
C PHE A 60 -31.56 2.23 -21.69
N LEU A 61 -31.75 3.31 -20.92
CA LEU A 61 -31.62 4.68 -21.42
C LEU A 61 -30.19 4.99 -21.90
N LYS A 62 -29.16 4.52 -21.18
CA LYS A 62 -27.76 4.74 -21.57
C LYS A 62 -27.43 4.10 -22.92
N VAL A 63 -28.00 2.93 -23.21
CA VAL A 63 -27.83 2.27 -24.52
C VAL A 63 -28.50 3.06 -25.65
N GLN A 64 -29.67 3.65 -25.39
CA GLN A 64 -30.45 4.37 -26.41
C GLN A 64 -29.98 5.81 -26.63
N GLU A 65 -29.63 6.52 -25.56
CA GLU A 65 -29.49 7.99 -25.55
C GLU A 65 -28.10 8.44 -25.04
N GLY A 66 -27.22 7.50 -24.68
CA GLY A 66 -25.94 7.80 -24.03
C GLY A 66 -26.10 8.28 -22.58
N THR A 67 -24.99 8.53 -21.89
CA THR A 67 -25.01 8.90 -20.46
C THR A 67 -25.71 10.24 -20.19
N ALA A 68 -25.44 11.26 -21.01
CA ALA A 68 -26.03 12.58 -20.83
C ALA A 68 -27.55 12.57 -21.10
N GLY A 69 -27.99 11.91 -22.17
CA GLY A 69 -29.41 11.77 -22.50
C GLY A 69 -30.15 10.95 -21.44
N ALA A 70 -29.56 9.84 -20.98
CA ALA A 70 -30.13 9.05 -19.89
C ALA A 70 -30.34 9.86 -18.61
N ARG A 71 -29.39 10.75 -18.26
CA ARG A 71 -29.51 11.65 -17.11
C ARG A 71 -30.66 12.64 -17.29
N GLU A 72 -30.74 13.30 -18.44
CA GLU A 72 -31.81 14.26 -18.74
C GLU A 72 -33.18 13.57 -18.70
N THR A 73 -33.35 12.51 -19.49
CA THR A 73 -34.59 11.74 -19.57
C THR A 73 -35.04 11.22 -18.20
N TYR A 74 -34.14 10.63 -17.43
CA TYR A 74 -34.48 10.11 -16.10
C TYR A 74 -34.91 11.23 -15.15
N THR A 75 -34.17 12.36 -15.16
CA THR A 75 -34.49 13.52 -14.31
C THR A 75 -35.85 14.10 -14.65
N THR A 76 -36.15 14.28 -15.94
CA THR A 76 -37.44 14.77 -16.41
C THR A 76 -38.58 13.81 -16.06
N LEU A 77 -38.37 12.50 -16.22
CA LEU A 77 -39.39 11.49 -15.92
C LEU A 77 -39.74 11.47 -14.42
N MET A 78 -38.73 11.64 -13.57
CA MET A 78 -38.88 11.60 -12.11
C MET A 78 -39.10 12.99 -11.50
N ALA A 79 -39.41 14.00 -12.30
CA ALA A 79 -39.69 15.34 -11.81
C ALA A 79 -40.85 15.32 -10.79
N GLY A 80 -40.65 15.96 -9.62
CA GLY A 80 -41.61 15.95 -8.53
C GLY A 80 -41.49 14.74 -7.58
N LYS A 81 -40.61 13.78 -7.88
CA LYS A 81 -40.21 12.70 -6.98
C LYS A 81 -38.84 13.00 -6.40
N GLU A 82 -38.80 13.92 -5.44
CA GLU A 82 -37.55 14.46 -4.90
C GLU A 82 -36.87 13.58 -3.85
N ASP A 83 -37.59 12.57 -3.34
CA ASP A 83 -37.13 11.63 -2.30
C ASP A 83 -37.07 10.18 -2.80
N GLY A 84 -36.68 9.25 -1.91
CA GLY A 84 -36.73 7.81 -2.16
C GLY A 84 -35.74 7.29 -3.22
N MET A 85 -36.12 6.23 -3.93
CA MET A 85 -35.28 5.61 -4.97
C MET A 85 -34.94 6.55 -6.13
N PRO A 86 -35.88 7.38 -6.64
CA PRO A 86 -35.54 8.37 -7.67
C PRO A 86 -34.42 9.32 -7.25
N ALA A 87 -34.44 9.80 -6.01
CA ALA A 87 -33.41 10.67 -5.46
C ALA A 87 -32.05 9.98 -5.41
N TYR A 88 -31.99 8.76 -4.89
CA TYR A 88 -30.75 7.98 -4.83
C TYR A 88 -30.17 7.71 -6.23
N VAL A 89 -31.01 7.33 -7.20
CA VAL A 89 -30.57 7.02 -8.57
C VAL A 89 -30.04 8.27 -9.29
N ARG A 90 -30.58 9.46 -9.00
CA ARG A 90 -30.01 10.72 -9.50
C ARG A 90 -28.57 10.95 -9.00
N LEU A 91 -28.21 10.46 -7.81
CA LEU A 91 -26.83 10.52 -7.33
C LEU A 91 -25.90 9.71 -8.24
N LEU A 92 -26.34 8.54 -8.70
CA LEU A 92 -25.58 7.66 -9.59
C LEU A 92 -25.33 8.25 -10.98
N LEU A 93 -26.10 9.28 -11.34
CA LEU A 93 -26.00 10.02 -12.60
C LEU A 93 -25.07 11.25 -12.52
N LEU A 94 -24.58 11.59 -11.33
CA LEU A 94 -23.57 12.65 -11.15
C LEU A 94 -22.21 12.19 -11.69
N GLU A 95 -21.34 13.13 -12.04
CA GLU A 95 -19.95 12.84 -12.41
C GLU A 95 -19.08 12.54 -11.17
N ALA A 96 -18.00 11.77 -11.33
CA ALA A 96 -16.96 11.68 -10.29
C ALA A 96 -16.16 12.99 -10.32
N PRO A 97 -16.13 13.82 -9.25
CA PRO A 97 -16.16 13.47 -7.82
C PRO A 97 -17.47 13.77 -7.07
N GLN A 98 -18.43 14.46 -7.69
CA GLN A 98 -19.68 14.85 -7.05
C GLN A 98 -20.52 13.65 -6.61
N ARG A 99 -20.53 12.59 -7.43
CA ARG A 99 -21.19 11.32 -7.12
C ARG A 99 -20.68 10.71 -5.82
N VAL A 100 -19.36 10.61 -5.66
CA VAL A 100 -18.75 10.01 -4.46
C VAL A 100 -19.15 10.79 -3.22
N LEU A 101 -19.00 12.12 -3.22
CA LEU A 101 -19.40 12.95 -2.10
C LEU A 101 -20.90 12.81 -1.76
N ALA A 102 -21.76 12.78 -2.78
CA ALA A 102 -23.20 12.63 -2.57
C ALA A 102 -23.56 11.25 -2.02
N LEU A 103 -22.90 10.18 -2.49
CA LEU A 103 -23.08 8.83 -1.98
C LEU A 103 -22.56 8.69 -0.55
N GLU A 104 -21.44 9.33 -0.19
CA GLU A 104 -20.92 9.34 1.19
C GLU A 104 -21.90 10.03 2.15
N ASN A 105 -22.48 11.17 1.74
CA ASN A 105 -23.52 11.84 2.52
C ASN A 105 -24.76 10.96 2.68
N HIS A 106 -25.20 10.29 1.61
CA HIS A 106 -26.33 9.37 1.65
C HIS A 106 -26.05 8.18 2.58
N ALA A 107 -24.83 7.60 2.53
CA ALA A 107 -24.42 6.52 3.41
C ALA A 107 -24.40 6.92 4.89
N GLY A 108 -24.04 8.18 5.18
CA GLY A 108 -24.10 8.71 6.54
C GLY A 108 -25.53 8.89 7.08
N GLN A 109 -26.49 9.15 6.19
CA GLN A 109 -27.91 9.31 6.54
C GLN A 109 -28.66 7.96 6.57
N HIS A 110 -28.20 6.99 5.78
CA HIS A 110 -28.84 5.69 5.60
C HIS A 110 -27.81 4.55 5.74
N PRO A 111 -27.28 4.30 6.95
CA PRO A 111 -26.22 3.32 7.16
C PRO A 111 -26.66 1.86 6.94
N ASP A 112 -27.97 1.58 6.92
CA ASP A 112 -28.54 0.27 6.61
C ASP A 112 -28.76 0.04 5.11
N PHE A 113 -28.61 1.07 4.27
CA PHE A 113 -28.87 0.97 2.84
C PHE A 113 -27.67 0.39 2.08
N ALA A 114 -27.54 -0.94 2.04
CA ALA A 114 -26.40 -1.64 1.45
C ALA A 114 -25.97 -1.16 0.04
N PRO A 115 -26.88 -0.86 -0.92
CA PRO A 115 -26.50 -0.43 -2.26
C PRO A 115 -25.55 0.77 -2.33
N VAL A 116 -25.62 1.70 -1.36
CA VAL A 116 -24.73 2.87 -1.34
C VAL A 116 -23.26 2.47 -1.20
N TYR A 117 -22.97 1.47 -0.36
CA TYR A 117 -21.61 1.00 -0.13
C TYR A 117 -21.07 0.20 -1.31
N TYR A 118 -21.93 -0.56 -2.00
CA TYR A 118 -21.54 -1.24 -3.24
C TYR A 118 -21.17 -0.23 -4.34
N HIS A 119 -21.99 0.81 -4.54
CA HIS A 119 -21.67 1.84 -5.54
C HIS A 119 -20.46 2.72 -5.16
N LEU A 120 -20.24 2.99 -3.87
CA LEU A 120 -19.03 3.66 -3.39
C LEU A 120 -17.77 2.84 -3.64
N SER A 121 -17.84 1.52 -3.41
CA SER A 121 -16.69 0.64 -3.67
C SER A 121 -16.38 0.62 -5.17
N GLU A 122 -17.39 0.55 -6.03
CA GLU A 122 -17.23 0.62 -7.49
C GLU A 122 -16.50 1.88 -7.95
N ASP A 123 -16.85 3.05 -7.41
CA ASP A 123 -16.17 4.33 -7.70
C ASP A 123 -14.71 4.37 -7.25
N LEU A 124 -14.30 3.47 -6.36
CA LEU A 124 -12.94 3.33 -5.89
C LEU A 124 -12.20 2.13 -6.51
N SER A 125 -12.87 1.37 -7.38
CA SER A 125 -12.28 0.21 -8.04
C SER A 125 -11.30 0.60 -9.14
N ALA A 126 -10.32 -0.26 -9.40
CA ALA A 126 -9.45 -0.12 -10.57
C ALA A 126 -10.24 -0.08 -11.89
N ARG A 127 -11.41 -0.73 -11.96
CA ARG A 127 -12.29 -0.75 -13.14
C ARG A 127 -12.78 0.65 -13.51
N ARG A 128 -13.15 1.47 -12.53
CA ARG A 128 -13.61 2.85 -12.79
C ARG A 128 -12.49 3.87 -12.84
N LEU A 129 -11.43 3.65 -12.06
CA LEU A 129 -10.35 4.61 -11.91
C LEU A 129 -9.22 4.43 -12.94
N GLY A 130 -9.11 3.25 -13.55
CA GLY A 130 -7.97 2.83 -14.37
C GLY A 130 -6.72 2.54 -13.54
N PHE A 131 -6.36 3.46 -12.64
CA PHE A 131 -5.31 3.30 -11.65
C PHE A 131 -5.85 3.55 -10.23
N GLN A 132 -5.53 2.64 -9.32
CA GLN A 132 -6.02 2.65 -7.94
C GLN A 132 -4.85 2.81 -6.97
N THR A 133 -4.87 3.86 -6.16
CA THR A 133 -3.86 4.10 -5.10
C THR A 133 -4.08 3.16 -3.92
N LEU A 134 -3.12 3.06 -2.99
CA LEU A 134 -3.34 2.33 -1.73
C LEU A 134 -4.42 2.97 -0.86
N ALA A 135 -4.62 4.30 -0.95
CA ALA A 135 -5.72 4.98 -0.29
C ALA A 135 -7.07 4.58 -0.89
N ASP A 136 -7.18 4.51 -2.21
CA ASP A 136 -8.38 4.02 -2.90
C ASP A 136 -8.69 2.57 -2.49
N LYS A 137 -7.67 1.69 -2.45
CA LYS A 137 -7.81 0.29 -2.00
C LYS A 137 -8.31 0.15 -0.57
N ARG A 138 -7.77 0.97 0.35
CA ARG A 138 -8.24 1.00 1.75
C ARG A 138 -9.68 1.45 1.83
N ALA A 139 -10.06 2.48 1.08
CA ALA A 139 -11.43 2.97 1.04
C ALA A 139 -12.39 1.96 0.40
N GLU A 140 -12.01 1.31 -0.70
CA GLU A 140 -12.76 0.24 -1.35
C GLU A 140 -12.98 -0.92 -0.37
N ARG A 141 -11.93 -1.38 0.32
CA ARG A 141 -12.02 -2.42 1.35
C ARG A 141 -13.04 -2.08 2.41
N ARG A 142 -12.98 -0.85 2.95
CA ARG A 142 -13.92 -0.36 3.97
C ARG A 142 -15.37 -0.40 3.45
N TYR A 143 -15.61 0.07 2.23
CA TYR A 143 -16.97 0.07 1.67
C TYR A 143 -17.47 -1.33 1.33
N LEU A 144 -16.61 -2.24 0.87
CA LEU A 144 -16.99 -3.65 0.68
C LEU A 144 -17.37 -4.33 2.00
N GLN A 145 -16.64 -4.05 3.09
CA GLN A 145 -16.99 -4.54 4.42
C GLN A 145 -18.32 -3.94 4.93
N GLN A 146 -18.55 -2.65 4.71
CA GLN A 146 -19.82 -1.99 5.06
C GLN A 146 -20.99 -2.53 4.24
N PHE A 147 -20.76 -2.82 2.95
CA PHE A 147 -21.75 -3.47 2.08
C PHE A 147 -22.13 -4.86 2.62
N GLN A 148 -21.16 -5.71 2.95
CA GLN A 148 -21.43 -7.04 3.50
C GLN A 148 -22.23 -6.96 4.81
N ALA A 149 -21.82 -6.08 5.74
CA ALA A 149 -22.52 -5.91 7.01
C ALA A 149 -23.96 -5.40 6.82
N ALA A 150 -24.18 -4.44 5.92
CA ALA A 150 -25.51 -3.92 5.64
C ALA A 150 -26.39 -4.94 4.91
N ASP A 151 -25.83 -5.73 4.00
CA ASP A 151 -26.54 -6.83 3.32
C ASP A 151 -26.97 -7.94 4.29
N GLU A 152 -26.07 -8.38 5.18
CA GLU A 152 -26.37 -9.35 6.24
C GLU A 152 -27.50 -8.88 7.16
N ALA A 153 -27.62 -7.57 7.38
CA ALA A 153 -28.72 -6.96 8.14
C ALA A 153 -30.03 -6.83 7.34
N GLY A 154 -30.09 -7.32 6.09
CA GLY A 154 -31.25 -7.24 5.21
C GLY A 154 -31.34 -5.96 4.38
N GLY A 155 -30.31 -5.11 4.42
CA GLY A 155 -30.23 -3.81 3.77
C GLY A 155 -30.13 -3.82 2.24
N LEU A 156 -29.98 -5.00 1.63
CA LEU A 156 -29.95 -5.18 0.17
C LEU A 156 -31.25 -5.76 -0.37
N LEU A 157 -31.64 -6.95 0.11
CA LEU A 157 -32.82 -7.69 -0.37
C LEU A 157 -34.13 -6.90 -0.23
N LYS A 158 -34.22 -6.01 0.76
CA LYS A 158 -35.36 -5.11 0.95
C LYS A 158 -35.65 -4.20 -0.26
N TYR A 159 -34.63 -3.92 -1.07
CA TYR A 159 -34.69 -2.96 -2.18
C TYR A 159 -34.52 -3.61 -3.56
N MET A 160 -34.49 -4.94 -3.65
CA MET A 160 -34.14 -5.66 -4.88
C MET A 160 -35.13 -6.81 -5.15
N ILE A 161 -35.63 -6.92 -6.38
CA ILE A 161 -36.46 -8.05 -6.82
C ILE A 161 -35.60 -9.13 -7.49
N ASP A 162 -34.64 -8.70 -8.31
CA ASP A 162 -33.77 -9.56 -9.11
C ASP A 162 -32.72 -10.27 -8.22
N GLN A 163 -33.03 -11.52 -7.85
CA GLN A 163 -32.14 -12.35 -7.02
C GLN A 163 -30.80 -12.63 -7.71
N ALA A 164 -30.77 -12.74 -9.04
CA ALA A 164 -29.52 -12.96 -9.77
C ALA A 164 -28.61 -11.73 -9.70
N LEU A 165 -29.18 -10.53 -9.76
CA LEU A 165 -28.42 -9.29 -9.58
C LEU A 165 -27.86 -9.16 -8.15
N VAL A 166 -28.63 -9.57 -7.14
CA VAL A 166 -28.16 -9.62 -5.74
C VAL A 166 -26.99 -10.59 -5.58
N GLU A 167 -27.10 -11.80 -6.12
CA GLU A 167 -26.00 -12.79 -6.10
C GLU A 167 -24.77 -12.27 -6.85
N GLN A 168 -24.96 -11.60 -7.98
CA GLN A 168 -23.87 -10.96 -8.72
C GLN A 168 -23.14 -9.92 -7.86
N TRP A 169 -23.85 -9.04 -7.16
CA TRP A 169 -23.23 -8.03 -6.30
C TRP A 169 -22.49 -8.64 -5.12
N ARG A 170 -23.06 -9.68 -4.49
CA ARG A 170 -22.41 -10.44 -3.42
C ARG A 170 -21.11 -11.09 -3.87
N ASN A 171 -21.14 -11.75 -5.04
CA ASN A 171 -19.98 -12.42 -5.60
C ASN A 171 -18.88 -11.41 -5.98
N ASP A 172 -19.21 -10.34 -6.73
CA ASP A 172 -18.24 -9.28 -7.08
C ASP A 172 -17.61 -8.65 -5.84
N ALA A 173 -18.43 -8.33 -4.83
CA ALA A 173 -17.94 -7.73 -3.59
C ALA A 173 -17.01 -8.69 -2.82
N SER A 174 -17.37 -9.98 -2.73
CA SER A 174 -16.56 -10.99 -2.06
C SER A 174 -15.22 -11.21 -2.77
N GLU A 175 -15.23 -11.33 -4.10
CA GLU A 175 -14.03 -11.52 -4.91
C GLU A 175 -13.06 -10.34 -4.76
N ARG A 176 -13.56 -9.11 -4.84
CA ARG A 176 -12.75 -7.90 -4.68
C ARG A 176 -12.21 -7.76 -3.27
N LEU A 177 -13.01 -8.07 -2.25
CA LEU A 177 -12.56 -8.04 -0.86
C LEU A 177 -11.46 -9.08 -0.61
N GLN A 178 -11.61 -10.28 -1.16
CA GLN A 178 -10.57 -11.32 -1.10
C GLN A 178 -9.27 -10.88 -1.78
N ALA A 179 -9.36 -10.26 -2.96
CA ALA A 179 -8.20 -9.71 -3.66
C ALA A 179 -7.48 -8.63 -2.84
N LEU A 180 -8.24 -7.75 -2.17
CA LEU A 180 -7.68 -6.73 -1.28
C LEU A 180 -7.04 -7.33 -0.03
N HIS A 181 -7.62 -8.38 0.55
CA HIS A 181 -7.01 -9.11 1.67
C HIS A 181 -5.70 -9.80 1.28
N ALA A 182 -5.61 -10.32 0.04
CA ALA A 182 -4.40 -10.98 -0.45
C ALA A 182 -3.18 -10.05 -0.59
N LEU A 183 -3.38 -8.72 -0.66
CA LEU A 183 -2.29 -7.74 -0.65
C LEU A 183 -1.54 -7.68 0.70
N GLY A 184 -2.17 -8.16 1.78
CA GLY A 184 -1.63 -8.14 3.14
C GLY A 184 -1.78 -6.78 3.84
N ASP A 185 -2.17 -6.82 5.12
CA ASP A 185 -2.38 -5.61 5.94
C ASP A 185 -1.10 -4.77 6.07
N GLY A 186 0.07 -5.41 6.07
CA GLY A 186 1.36 -4.71 6.11
C GLY A 186 1.54 -3.74 4.96
N THR A 187 1.18 -4.14 3.73
CA THR A 187 1.32 -3.31 2.53
C THR A 187 0.27 -2.21 2.46
N LEU A 188 -0.96 -2.47 2.89
CA LEU A 188 -2.03 -1.48 2.86
C LEU A 188 -1.91 -0.43 3.96
N GLU A 189 -1.61 -0.86 5.19
CA GLU A 189 -1.59 0.03 6.35
C GLU A 189 -0.21 0.65 6.60
N ASN A 190 0.88 -0.05 6.27
CA ASN A 190 2.25 0.41 6.46
C ASN A 190 3.07 0.33 5.15
N PRO A 191 2.69 1.07 4.10
CA PRO A 191 3.33 1.01 2.79
C PRO A 191 4.74 1.56 2.75
N VAL A 192 5.19 2.24 3.81
CA VAL A 192 6.50 2.89 3.87
C VAL A 192 7.43 2.08 4.76
N SER A 193 8.64 1.84 4.27
CA SER A 193 9.75 1.33 5.08
C SER A 193 10.98 2.22 4.95
N LEU A 194 11.79 2.24 6.01
CA LEU A 194 12.97 3.08 6.12
C LEU A 194 14.17 2.20 6.48
N SER A 195 15.27 2.38 5.75
CA SER A 195 16.56 1.75 6.07
C SER A 195 17.68 2.78 6.05
N PHE A 196 18.79 2.51 6.73
CA PHE A 196 19.90 3.46 6.84
C PHE A 196 21.18 2.87 6.30
N ALA A 197 21.82 3.62 5.41
CA ALA A 197 23.22 3.46 5.04
C ALA A 197 24.07 4.47 5.83
N ILE A 198 25.31 4.12 6.13
CA ILE A 198 26.20 4.92 6.97
C ILE A 198 27.47 5.24 6.22
N ASN A 199 27.91 6.49 6.32
CA ASN A 199 29.19 6.95 5.81
C ASN A 199 29.80 7.96 6.78
N ASN A 200 30.97 8.50 6.44
CA ASN A 200 31.69 9.45 7.30
C ASN A 200 30.94 10.78 7.48
N ALA A 201 30.00 11.14 6.60
CA ALA A 201 29.20 12.36 6.70
C ALA A 201 27.94 12.18 7.55
N GLY A 202 27.50 10.93 7.78
CA GLY A 202 26.36 10.60 8.63
C GLY A 202 25.56 9.42 8.10
N TYR A 203 24.24 9.60 8.04
CA TYR A 203 23.30 8.56 7.64
C TYR A 203 22.57 8.98 6.38
N THR A 204 22.44 8.06 5.45
CA THR A 204 21.53 8.18 4.32
C THR A 204 20.35 7.26 4.59
N ALA A 205 19.18 7.86 4.84
CA ALA A 205 17.93 7.15 5.04
C ALA A 205 17.33 6.85 3.66
N GLN A 206 17.14 5.57 3.34
CA GLN A 206 16.51 5.08 2.12
C GLN A 206 15.04 4.77 2.42
N VAL A 207 14.14 5.34 1.63
CA VAL A 207 12.68 5.20 1.74
C VAL A 207 12.21 4.23 0.66
N ALA A 208 11.47 3.20 1.04
CA ALA A 208 10.73 2.37 0.09
C ALA A 208 9.23 2.54 0.33
N ILE A 209 8.46 2.69 -0.76
CA ILE A 209 7.02 2.91 -0.74
C ILE A 209 6.38 1.82 -1.62
N ALA A 210 5.32 1.17 -1.13
CA ALA A 210 4.64 0.10 -1.85
C ALA A 210 3.77 0.56 -3.04
N GLU A 211 3.77 1.85 -3.35
CA GLU A 211 3.16 2.43 -4.55
C GLU A 211 3.99 3.62 -5.08
N PRO A 212 3.80 4.03 -6.35
CA PRO A 212 4.44 5.22 -6.89
C PRO A 212 4.04 6.50 -6.15
N ALA A 213 5.03 7.33 -5.84
CA ALA A 213 4.83 8.64 -5.22
C ALA A 213 5.17 9.78 -6.18
N LEU A 214 4.43 10.88 -6.09
CA LEU A 214 4.72 12.16 -6.76
C LEU A 214 5.71 13.02 -5.98
N GLU A 215 5.71 12.90 -4.66
CA GLU A 215 6.59 13.64 -3.76
C GLU A 215 6.81 12.81 -2.50
N VAL A 216 8.02 12.87 -1.92
CA VAL A 216 8.30 12.33 -0.58
C VAL A 216 8.70 13.48 0.32
N LEU A 217 8.06 13.56 1.48
CA LEU A 217 8.35 14.56 2.50
C LEU A 217 8.75 13.89 3.82
N TRP A 218 9.60 14.55 4.58
CA TRP A 218 10.04 14.03 5.87
C TRP A 218 10.35 15.14 6.88
N ASN A 219 10.26 14.81 8.15
CA ASN A 219 10.73 15.66 9.25
C ASN A 219 11.10 14.81 10.46
N LEU A 220 11.84 15.42 11.38
CA LEU A 220 11.91 14.92 12.75
C LEU A 220 10.63 15.32 13.47
N GLN A 221 10.06 14.39 14.25
CA GLN A 221 8.88 14.66 15.06
C GLN A 221 9.12 15.88 15.97
N GLY A 222 8.15 16.79 16.01
CA GLY A 222 8.26 18.08 16.74
C GLY A 222 8.91 19.21 15.94
N SER A 223 9.34 18.98 14.70
CA SER A 223 9.76 20.05 13.78
C SER A 223 8.54 20.70 13.12
N PRO A 224 8.56 22.02 12.85
CA PRO A 224 7.38 22.77 12.43
C PRO A 224 6.88 22.42 11.03
N GLU A 225 7.74 22.01 10.08
CA GLU A 225 7.30 21.67 8.72
C GLU A 225 8.07 20.49 8.10
N PRO A 226 7.37 19.61 7.34
CA PRO A 226 7.97 18.55 6.54
C PRO A 226 8.72 19.10 5.34
N ARG A 227 9.89 18.54 5.06
CA ARG A 227 10.77 18.92 3.96
C ARG A 227 10.66 17.92 2.82
N SER A 228 10.60 18.41 1.59
CA SER A 228 10.65 17.56 0.40
C SER A 228 12.05 16.91 0.25
N THR A 229 12.11 15.68 -0.25
CA THR A 229 13.36 15.05 -0.66
C THR A 229 13.89 15.58 -2.00
N GLY A 230 13.05 16.28 -2.77
CA GLY A 230 13.36 16.80 -4.11
C GLY A 230 13.36 15.72 -5.19
N ASP A 231 13.76 16.09 -6.42
CA ASP A 231 13.67 15.20 -7.59
C ASP A 231 14.99 14.48 -7.90
N SER A 232 14.90 13.24 -8.37
CA SER A 232 16.05 12.43 -8.77
C SER A 232 16.62 12.80 -10.16
N GLY A 233 15.96 13.71 -10.88
CA GLY A 233 16.32 14.13 -12.25
C GLY A 233 15.74 13.23 -13.35
N GLY A 234 15.08 12.13 -13.01
CA GLY A 234 14.34 11.28 -13.95
C GLY A 234 12.86 11.66 -14.05
N ILE A 235 12.24 11.35 -15.17
CA ILE A 235 10.78 11.45 -15.37
C ILE A 235 10.16 10.07 -15.18
N ASN A 236 9.10 9.99 -14.37
CA ASN A 236 8.34 8.77 -14.22
C ASN A 236 7.49 8.53 -15.48
N PRO A 237 7.67 7.40 -16.19
CA PRO A 237 6.97 7.15 -17.45
C PRO A 237 5.46 6.96 -17.28
N GLN A 238 4.98 6.59 -16.09
CA GLN A 238 3.55 6.42 -15.80
C GLN A 238 2.85 7.75 -15.56
N THR A 239 3.55 8.75 -15.02
CA THR A 239 2.94 10.02 -14.59
C THR A 239 3.35 11.22 -15.45
N GLY A 240 4.45 11.09 -16.20
CA GLY A 240 5.07 12.22 -16.91
C GLY A 240 5.69 13.27 -15.99
N LYS A 241 5.75 13.03 -14.67
CA LYS A 241 6.27 13.95 -13.67
C LYS A 241 7.68 13.55 -13.21
N PRO A 242 8.47 14.50 -12.65
CA PRO A 242 9.74 14.16 -12.00
C PRO A 242 9.58 13.07 -10.94
N THR A 243 10.55 12.16 -10.88
CA THR A 243 10.58 11.08 -9.89
C THR A 243 11.18 11.63 -8.59
N PRO A 244 10.51 11.47 -7.43
CA PRO A 244 11.06 11.96 -6.18
C PRO A 244 12.33 11.18 -5.79
N LYS A 245 13.23 11.83 -5.05
CA LYS A 245 14.32 11.14 -4.37
C LYS A 245 13.73 10.27 -3.27
N LEU A 246 14.08 8.99 -3.28
CA LEU A 246 13.71 8.02 -2.26
C LEU A 246 14.73 7.96 -1.13
N PHE A 247 15.42 9.07 -0.85
CA PHE A 247 16.37 9.16 0.25
C PHE A 247 16.51 10.58 0.79
N PHE A 248 16.97 10.68 2.03
CA PHE A 248 17.41 11.93 2.66
C PHE A 248 18.59 11.66 3.60
N ASN A 249 19.29 12.72 4.01
CA ASN A 249 20.49 12.59 4.84
C ASN A 249 20.27 13.15 6.24
N LEU A 250 20.87 12.49 7.23
CA LEU A 250 20.97 12.94 8.61
C LEU A 250 22.46 13.12 8.95
N PRO A 251 22.83 14.13 9.75
CA PRO A 251 24.21 14.34 10.15
C PRO A 251 24.73 13.20 11.04
N ALA A 252 26.04 12.97 11.05
CA ALA A 252 26.66 11.93 11.89
C ALA A 252 26.35 12.07 13.39
N GLY A 253 26.16 13.31 13.85
CA GLY A 253 25.78 13.64 15.23
C GLY A 253 24.27 13.69 15.49
N GLN A 254 23.44 13.18 14.57
CA GLN A 254 21.98 13.21 14.73
C GLN A 254 21.57 12.52 16.06
N PRO A 255 20.88 13.23 16.97
CA PRO A 255 20.36 12.61 18.19
C PRO A 255 19.26 11.59 17.89
N ASP A 256 19.06 10.69 18.84
CA ASP A 256 17.94 9.75 18.82
C ASP A 256 16.63 10.55 18.70
N SER A 257 15.79 10.15 17.74
CA SER A 257 14.64 10.92 17.31
C SER A 257 13.62 10.02 16.62
N LYS A 258 12.40 10.54 16.41
CA LYS A 258 11.44 9.92 15.50
C LYS A 258 11.43 10.65 14.17
N ILE A 259 11.50 9.90 13.10
CA ILE A 259 11.39 10.40 11.74
C ILE A 259 9.95 10.16 11.29
N GLU A 260 9.32 11.18 10.75
CA GLU A 260 8.03 11.08 10.08
C GLU A 260 8.23 11.18 8.59
N VAL A 261 7.69 10.23 7.84
CA VAL A 261 7.69 10.22 6.37
C VAL A 261 6.27 10.38 5.88
N ARG A 262 6.08 11.22 4.86
CA ARG A 262 4.83 11.40 4.13
C ARG A 262 5.14 11.27 2.64
N TYR A 263 4.14 10.95 1.85
CA TYR A 263 4.27 11.02 0.39
C TYR A 263 2.98 11.50 -0.25
N ARG A 264 3.07 12.07 -1.45
CA ARG A 264 1.89 12.32 -2.28
C ARG A 264 1.70 11.15 -3.23
N ASP A 265 0.53 10.54 -3.20
CA ASP A 265 0.18 9.50 -4.17
C ASP A 265 -0.05 10.09 -5.58
N LEU A 266 -0.39 9.25 -6.55
CA LEU A 266 -0.62 9.69 -7.93
C LEU A 266 -1.83 10.61 -8.11
N ARG A 267 -2.74 10.69 -7.13
CA ARG A 267 -3.86 11.64 -7.09
C ARG A 267 -3.46 12.97 -6.46
N GLY A 268 -2.26 13.07 -5.91
CA GLY A 268 -1.77 14.26 -5.21
C GLY A 268 -2.21 14.32 -3.75
N SER A 269 -2.91 13.29 -3.25
CA SER A 269 -3.32 13.20 -1.86
C SER A 269 -2.13 12.86 -0.97
N LEU A 270 -2.05 13.54 0.18
CA LEU A 270 -0.96 13.35 1.13
C LEU A 270 -1.24 12.13 2.02
N GLN A 271 -0.31 11.17 2.01
CA GLN A 271 -0.34 9.94 2.82
C GLN A 271 0.65 10.03 3.98
N GLY A 272 0.31 9.40 5.12
CA GLY A 272 1.07 9.44 6.37
C GLY A 272 0.62 10.55 7.35
N PRO A 273 1.43 10.88 8.37
CA PRO A 273 2.81 10.44 8.58
C PRO A 273 2.97 8.97 8.98
N TYR A 274 4.02 8.35 8.45
CA TYR A 274 4.56 7.07 8.89
C TYR A 274 5.76 7.35 9.80
N SER A 275 5.72 6.84 11.04
CA SER A 275 6.71 7.16 12.08
C SER A 275 7.73 6.05 12.25
N PHE A 276 9.01 6.41 12.28
CA PHE A 276 10.15 5.49 12.42
C PHE A 276 11.08 5.96 13.54
N GLU A 277 11.45 5.04 14.43
CA GLU A 277 12.45 5.31 15.47
C GLU A 277 13.86 5.35 14.85
N PHE A 278 14.57 6.45 15.05
CA PHE A 278 15.97 6.58 14.72
C PHE A 278 16.81 6.56 16.00
N LYS A 279 17.66 5.54 16.12
CA LYS A 279 18.65 5.42 17.20
C LYS A 279 20.03 5.34 16.59
N GLY A 280 20.73 6.47 16.50
CA GLY A 280 21.95 6.59 15.67
C GLY A 280 23.01 5.56 16.03
N ARG A 281 23.22 5.33 17.33
CA ARG A 281 24.14 4.30 17.82
C ARG A 281 23.74 2.90 17.39
N LYS A 282 22.48 2.52 17.58
CA LYS A 282 21.98 1.19 17.19
C LYS A 282 22.08 0.99 15.68
N GLN A 283 21.69 1.99 14.90
CA GLN A 283 21.81 1.93 13.44
C GLN A 283 23.27 1.73 13.00
N SER A 284 24.20 2.39 13.69
CA SER A 284 25.64 2.21 13.46
C SER A 284 26.16 0.82 13.82
N GLU A 285 25.72 0.27 14.95
CA GLU A 285 26.08 -1.08 15.36
C GLU A 285 25.55 -2.12 14.35
N ASP A 286 24.26 -2.04 13.98
CA ASP A 286 23.60 -2.99 13.08
C ASP A 286 24.16 -2.90 11.64
N ALA A 287 24.47 -1.70 11.14
CA ALA A 287 25.06 -1.53 9.81
C ALA A 287 26.52 -1.99 9.74
N ASN A 288 27.33 -1.64 10.76
CA ASN A 288 28.74 -2.05 10.82
C ASN A 288 28.86 -3.58 10.93
N GLN A 289 27.96 -4.24 11.67
CA GLN A 289 27.88 -5.71 11.71
C GLN A 289 27.61 -6.30 10.31
N ARG A 290 26.60 -5.82 9.59
CA ARG A 290 26.28 -6.29 8.24
C ARG A 290 27.45 -6.16 7.26
N VAL A 291 28.21 -5.06 7.34
CA VAL A 291 29.43 -4.90 6.53
C VAL A 291 30.49 -5.93 6.91
N LEU A 292 30.71 -6.19 8.21
CA LEU A 292 31.65 -7.23 8.63
C LEU A 292 31.24 -8.61 8.13
N GLU A 293 29.95 -8.95 8.18
CA GLU A 293 29.44 -10.24 7.70
C GLU A 293 29.55 -10.40 6.17
N SER A 294 29.41 -9.30 5.41
CA SER A 294 29.60 -9.33 3.95
C SER A 294 31.06 -9.26 3.51
N THR A 295 31.99 -8.98 4.43
CA THR A 295 33.44 -8.81 4.15
C THR A 295 34.31 -9.76 4.98
N THR A 296 33.80 -10.96 5.27
CA THR A 296 34.48 -12.00 6.06
C THR A 296 35.89 -12.30 5.58
N THR A 297 36.15 -12.28 4.27
CA THR A 297 37.47 -12.55 3.67
C THR A 297 38.50 -11.43 3.90
N SER A 298 38.08 -10.26 4.36
CA SER A 298 38.93 -9.06 4.52
C SER A 298 39.17 -8.66 5.97
N TRP A 299 38.74 -9.47 6.95
CA TRP A 299 38.86 -9.13 8.37
C TRP A 299 40.30 -8.95 8.83
N VAL A 300 41.18 -9.83 8.39
CA VAL A 300 42.60 -9.79 8.74
C VAL A 300 43.48 -10.04 7.53
N SER A 301 44.70 -9.52 7.56
CA SER A 301 45.68 -9.73 6.50
C SER A 301 47.09 -9.93 7.06
N PHE A 302 47.84 -10.82 6.42
CA PHE A 302 49.25 -11.00 6.73
C PHE A 302 50.12 -10.01 5.96
N ARG A 303 51.23 -9.60 6.58
CA ARG A 303 52.29 -8.84 5.92
C ARG A 303 53.62 -9.15 6.57
N ASP A 304 54.61 -9.53 5.78
CA ASP A 304 55.98 -9.60 6.27
C ASP A 304 56.64 -8.21 6.13
N TYR A 305 57.23 -7.74 7.22
CA TYR A 305 57.87 -6.42 7.30
C TYR A 305 58.99 -6.44 8.34
N ASP A 306 60.16 -5.92 7.98
CA ASP A 306 61.33 -5.81 8.88
C ASP A 306 61.66 -7.12 9.60
N GLY A 307 61.73 -8.22 8.84
CA GLY A 307 62.02 -9.57 9.37
C GLY A 307 60.91 -10.19 10.24
N LYS A 308 59.82 -9.48 10.50
CA LYS A 308 58.67 -9.91 11.31
C LYS A 308 57.48 -10.25 10.43
N ARG A 309 56.65 -11.18 10.91
CA ARG A 309 55.32 -11.45 10.32
C ARG A 309 54.25 -10.70 11.11
N LEU A 310 53.54 -9.82 10.44
CA LEU A 310 52.46 -9.03 11.02
C LEU A 310 51.11 -9.59 10.60
N LEU A 311 50.16 -9.57 11.53
CA LEU A 311 48.76 -9.84 11.28
C LEU A 311 47.96 -8.57 11.55
N TYR A 312 47.41 -7.98 10.51
CA TYR A 312 46.63 -6.75 10.55
C TYR A 312 45.15 -7.01 10.86
N PHE A 313 44.57 -6.14 11.67
CA PHE A 313 43.15 -6.10 12.04
C PHE A 313 42.50 -4.77 11.61
N THR A 314 43.16 -3.98 10.75
CA THR A 314 42.76 -2.61 10.36
C THR A 314 41.31 -2.52 9.88
N HIS A 315 40.85 -3.48 9.08
CA HIS A 315 39.47 -3.53 8.61
C HIS A 315 38.48 -3.60 9.80
N LEU A 316 38.71 -4.54 10.73
CA LEU A 316 37.89 -4.66 11.94
C LEU A 316 37.92 -3.40 12.80
N MET A 317 39.05 -2.68 12.84
CA MET A 317 39.18 -1.47 13.67
C MET A 317 38.27 -0.35 13.20
N SER A 318 38.00 -0.20 11.90
CA SER A 318 37.04 0.78 11.37
C SER A 318 35.60 0.49 11.81
N TYR A 319 35.26 -0.79 11.95
CA TYR A 319 33.90 -1.26 12.31
C TYR A 319 33.78 -1.69 13.77
N ARG A 320 34.80 -1.44 14.63
CA ARG A 320 34.84 -1.86 16.04
C ARG A 320 33.69 -1.33 16.90
N GLY A 321 32.89 -0.42 16.36
CA GLY A 321 31.62 0.01 16.93
C GLY A 321 30.62 -1.13 17.13
N SER A 322 30.60 -2.16 16.29
CA SER A 322 29.68 -3.31 16.43
C SER A 322 30.29 -4.50 17.16
N ILE A 323 31.60 -4.50 17.39
CA ILE A 323 32.35 -5.65 17.92
C ILE A 323 32.49 -5.53 19.44
N GLU A 324 32.08 -6.58 20.15
CA GLU A 324 32.34 -6.75 21.59
C GLU A 324 33.68 -7.48 21.82
N LYS A 325 33.95 -8.52 21.01
CA LYS A 325 35.15 -9.35 21.17
C LYS A 325 35.69 -9.83 19.84
N ILE A 326 37.02 -9.84 19.72
CA ILE A 326 37.75 -10.44 18.60
C ILE A 326 38.58 -11.60 19.17
N GLN A 327 38.23 -12.83 18.79
CA GLN A 327 38.99 -14.03 19.12
C GLN A 327 39.79 -14.48 17.90
N TYR A 328 41.06 -14.85 18.10
CA TYR A 328 41.91 -15.40 17.06
C TYR A 328 42.67 -16.66 17.52
N GLY A 329 43.03 -17.52 16.57
CA GLY A 329 43.81 -18.74 16.78
C GLY A 329 44.91 -18.84 15.73
N LEU A 330 46.16 -19.05 16.16
CA LEU A 330 47.31 -19.19 15.24
C LEU A 330 47.55 -20.67 14.99
N ASN A 331 47.52 -21.12 13.73
CA ASN A 331 47.63 -22.54 13.37
C ASN A 331 46.66 -23.46 14.15
N ALA A 332 45.51 -22.94 14.57
CA ALA A 332 44.52 -23.66 15.36
C ALA A 332 43.14 -23.50 14.72
N ALA A 333 42.34 -24.56 14.71
CA ALA A 333 40.99 -24.52 14.13
C ALA A 333 40.00 -23.68 14.95
N GLN A 334 40.21 -23.57 16.26
CA GLN A 334 39.35 -22.81 17.16
C GLN A 334 40.11 -21.64 17.78
N PRO A 335 39.56 -20.41 17.75
CA PRO A 335 40.23 -19.23 18.27
C PRO A 335 40.16 -19.17 19.80
N SER A 336 41.33 -19.11 20.45
CA SER A 336 41.47 -19.10 21.92
C SER A 336 42.08 -17.82 22.49
N ARG A 337 42.68 -16.97 21.64
CA ARG A 337 43.34 -15.72 22.05
C ARG A 337 42.43 -14.53 21.78
N ASN A 338 42.52 -13.50 22.62
CA ASN A 338 41.74 -12.27 22.46
C ASN A 338 42.63 -11.16 21.90
N PHE A 339 42.17 -10.49 20.86
CA PHE A 339 42.77 -9.24 20.40
C PHE A 339 42.18 -8.07 21.20
N ARG A 340 43.05 -7.27 21.83
CA ARG A 340 42.63 -6.10 22.63
C ARG A 340 42.52 -4.88 21.73
N PHE A 341 41.42 -4.16 21.83
CA PHE A 341 41.16 -2.93 21.07
C PHE A 341 40.38 -1.93 21.92
N PRO A 342 40.49 -0.61 21.66
CA PRO A 342 39.74 0.40 22.39
C PRO A 342 38.25 0.35 22.01
N PRO A 343 37.32 0.50 22.97
CA PRO A 343 35.90 0.50 22.67
C PRO A 343 35.50 1.73 21.85
N TRP A 344 34.54 1.57 20.94
CA TRP A 344 33.85 2.68 20.28
C TRP A 344 32.38 2.67 20.69
N ARG A 345 31.94 3.72 21.40
CA ARG A 345 30.55 3.86 21.91
C ARG A 345 29.78 5.01 21.26
N LYS A 346 30.37 5.62 20.23
CA LYS A 346 29.76 6.68 19.44
C LYS A 346 29.11 6.09 18.18
N PRO A 347 28.19 6.82 17.53
CA PRO A 347 27.68 6.41 16.24
C PRO A 347 28.74 6.52 15.12
N GLY A 348 28.44 5.93 13.96
CA GLY A 348 29.29 5.94 12.76
C GLY A 348 30.45 4.95 12.77
N LEU A 349 31.36 5.14 11.81
CA LEU A 349 32.63 4.42 11.73
C LEU A 349 33.61 4.94 12.77
N ALA A 350 34.45 4.04 13.27
CA ALA A 350 35.39 4.34 14.32
C ALA A 350 36.74 4.76 13.71
N PRO A 351 37.25 5.97 13.99
CA PRO A 351 38.53 6.42 13.44
C PRO A 351 39.68 5.55 13.94
N ILE A 352 40.69 5.34 13.11
CA ILE A 352 41.93 4.64 13.47
C ILE A 352 43.00 5.70 13.67
N ASP A 353 43.44 5.85 14.92
CA ASP A 353 44.51 6.78 15.31
C ASP A 353 45.75 6.02 15.80
N ALA A 354 46.80 6.76 16.20
CA ALA A 354 48.03 6.16 16.71
C ALA A 354 47.84 5.29 17.98
N LYS A 355 46.72 5.43 18.69
CA LYS A 355 46.39 4.64 19.89
C LYS A 355 45.56 3.39 19.55
N THR A 356 45.16 3.23 18.30
CA THR A 356 44.36 2.10 17.83
C THR A 356 45.30 0.97 17.39
N PRO A 357 45.36 -0.16 18.11
CA PRO A 357 46.20 -1.28 17.69
C PRO A 357 45.65 -1.84 16.38
N ALA A 358 46.44 -1.75 15.31
CA ALA A 358 46.03 -2.18 13.97
C ALA A 358 46.63 -3.53 13.57
N TYR A 359 47.63 -4.03 14.30
CA TYR A 359 48.29 -5.30 14.00
C TYR A 359 48.96 -5.92 15.23
N ILE A 360 49.31 -7.20 15.14
CA ILE A 360 50.20 -7.91 16.07
C ILE A 360 51.36 -8.56 15.30
N THR A 361 52.47 -8.83 15.97
CA THR A 361 53.49 -9.72 15.45
C THR A 361 53.13 -11.18 15.78
N VAL A 362 53.22 -12.06 14.79
CA VAL A 362 52.98 -13.50 14.95
C VAL A 362 54.25 -14.30 14.59
N PRO A 363 54.41 -15.54 15.08
CA PRO A 363 55.53 -16.40 14.69
C PRO A 363 55.58 -16.60 13.17
N ARG A 364 56.78 -16.64 12.59
CA ARG A 364 56.97 -16.91 11.15
C ARG A 364 56.50 -18.31 10.73
N SER A 365 56.31 -19.23 11.68
CA SER A 365 55.71 -20.54 11.46
C SER A 365 54.18 -20.51 11.34
N THR A 366 53.54 -19.34 11.49
CA THR A 366 52.09 -19.17 11.32
C THR A 366 51.73 -19.33 9.85
N ARG A 367 51.01 -20.41 9.52
CA ARG A 367 50.49 -20.76 8.19
C ARG A 367 49.07 -20.27 7.97
N TYR A 368 48.28 -20.19 9.03
CA TYR A 368 46.93 -19.64 8.97
C TYR A 368 46.51 -19.07 10.32
N VAL A 369 45.49 -18.21 10.28
CA VAL A 369 44.78 -17.72 11.46
C VAL A 369 43.30 -18.01 11.33
N THR A 370 42.66 -18.40 12.42
CA THR A 370 41.19 -18.41 12.53
C THR A 370 40.71 -17.22 13.34
N VAL A 371 39.63 -16.57 12.94
CA VAL A 371 39.04 -15.42 13.65
C VAL A 371 37.56 -15.66 13.88
N GLN A 372 37.08 -15.30 15.08
CA GLN A 372 35.66 -15.24 15.40
C GLN A 372 35.35 -13.91 16.08
N LEU A 373 34.26 -13.28 15.66
CA LEU A 373 33.75 -12.05 16.26
C LEU A 373 32.59 -12.38 17.21
N THR A 374 32.52 -11.67 18.33
CA THR A 374 31.30 -11.52 19.12
C THR A 374 30.84 -10.08 18.96
N TYR A 375 29.61 -9.88 18.52
CA TYR A 375 29.01 -8.56 18.33
C TYR A 375 28.38 -8.07 19.63
N LYS A 376 28.15 -6.76 19.74
CA LYS A 376 27.58 -6.12 20.94
C LYS A 376 26.14 -6.55 21.24
N ASN A 377 25.42 -7.07 20.26
CA ASN A 377 24.10 -7.68 20.45
C ASN A 377 24.18 -9.11 21.03
N GLY A 378 25.38 -9.66 21.23
CA GLY A 378 25.64 -11.00 21.75
C GLY A 378 25.80 -12.08 20.67
N GLU A 379 25.50 -11.79 19.41
CA GLU A 379 25.67 -12.72 18.30
C GLU A 379 27.15 -13.04 18.06
N LYS A 380 27.41 -14.26 17.59
CA LYS A 380 28.75 -14.71 17.23
C LYS A 380 28.81 -15.01 15.75
N SER A 381 29.86 -14.54 15.09
CA SER A 381 30.14 -14.95 13.73
C SER A 381 30.51 -16.43 13.66
N THR A 382 30.42 -17.00 12.45
CA THR A 382 31.14 -18.23 12.13
C THR A 382 32.65 -18.00 12.26
N VAL A 383 33.40 -19.08 12.50
CA VAL A 383 34.86 -19.03 12.53
C VAL A 383 35.36 -18.91 11.10
N GLN A 384 36.13 -17.85 10.81
CA GLN A 384 36.71 -17.58 9.51
C GLN A 384 38.20 -17.94 9.51
N ARG A 385 38.69 -18.58 8.45
CA ARG A 385 40.11 -18.95 8.28
C ARG A 385 40.76 -18.06 7.22
N PHE A 386 41.97 -17.59 7.53
CA PHE A 386 42.80 -16.78 6.64
C PHE A 386 44.16 -17.45 6.56
N ASP A 387 44.52 -17.92 5.37
CA ASP A 387 45.81 -18.54 5.13
C ASP A 387 46.87 -17.46 4.84
N TYR A 388 48.08 -17.70 5.32
CA TYR A 388 49.23 -16.89 4.95
C TYR A 388 49.56 -17.18 3.48
N PRO A 389 49.68 -16.15 2.62
CA PRO A 389 49.80 -16.34 1.17
C PRO A 389 51.18 -16.83 0.70
N GLY A 390 52.13 -17.10 1.60
CA GLY A 390 53.54 -17.39 1.27
C GLY A 390 54.08 -18.73 1.80
#